data_AF-A0A6I3DI32-F1
#
_entry.id   AF-A0A6I3DI32-F1
#
_cell.length_a   1.000
_cell.length_b   1.000
_cell.length_c   1.000
_cell.angle_alpha   90.00
_cell.angle_beta   90.00
_cell.angle_gamma   90.00
#
_symmetry.space_group_name_H-M   'P 1'
#
loop_
_entity.id
_entity.type
_entity.pdbx_description
1 polymer ?
#
loop_
_entity_poly.entity_id
_entity_poly.type
_entity_poly.pdbx_seq_one_letter_code
_entity_poly.pdbx_strand_id
1 'polypeptide(L)'
;MTLNVNDLQTPALILDSGALEANLATMAALLPGERCRPHVKAHKTTSLARRQSAHGHLGFTCATPLEVIGMAYAGLGHDLLLANESVDPVRLAAMAQLVEQEKARITIAVGSIETVNAAADAGLREALVDVEVGLPRCGVPPEGAGAVADAARS
;
A
#
# COMPACT_ATOMS: atom_id res chain seq x y z
N MET A 1 -10.44 30.44 18.72
CA MET A 1 -9.08 30.96 18.94
C MET A 1 -8.23 30.41 17.81
N THR A 2 -7.67 31.26 16.95
CA THR A 2 -6.86 30.80 15.81
C THR A 2 -5.42 30.66 16.31
N LEU A 3 -4.90 29.44 16.31
CA LEU A 3 -3.53 29.14 16.73
C LEU A 3 -2.55 29.67 15.67
N ASN A 4 -1.53 30.46 16.04
CA ASN A 4 -0.46 30.84 15.11
C ASN A 4 0.59 29.73 15.04
N VAL A 5 1.20 29.54 13.87
CA VAL A 5 2.29 28.57 13.69
C VAL A 5 3.46 28.79 14.65
N ASN A 6 3.72 30.06 14.99
CA ASN A 6 4.78 30.46 15.93
C ASN A 6 4.45 30.15 17.39
N ASP A 7 3.20 29.82 17.71
CA ASP A 7 2.79 29.44 19.06
C ASP A 7 3.01 27.94 19.35
N LEU A 8 3.42 27.16 18.34
CA LEU A 8 3.64 25.72 18.48
C LEU A 8 4.93 25.42 19.23
N GLN A 9 4.85 24.51 20.20
CA GLN A 9 6.04 23.98 20.85
C GLN A 9 6.87 23.16 19.86
N THR A 10 8.13 23.56 19.66
CA THR A 10 9.06 22.87 18.75
C THR A 10 9.80 21.71 19.43
N PRO A 11 10.10 20.61 18.72
CA PRO A 11 9.85 20.39 17.29
C PRO A 11 8.41 20.00 16.98
N ALA A 12 7.84 20.58 15.91
CA ALA A 12 6.50 20.27 15.42
C ALA A 12 6.56 19.95 13.92
N LEU A 13 5.90 18.87 13.51
CA LEU A 13 5.66 18.56 12.09
C LEU A 13 4.39 19.29 11.64
N ILE A 14 4.51 20.12 10.61
CA ILE A 14 3.44 21.00 10.14
C ILE A 14 3.19 20.70 8.67
N LEU A 15 1.91 20.67 8.29
CA LEU A 15 1.47 20.50 6.92
C LEU A 15 0.68 21.74 6.50
N ASP A 16 1.10 22.38 5.41
CA ASP A 16 0.32 23.44 4.79
C ASP A 16 -0.91 22.82 4.12
N SER A 17 -2.10 23.15 4.66
CA SER A 17 -3.37 22.60 4.16
C SER A 17 -3.72 23.05 2.74
N GLY A 18 -3.33 24.25 2.33
CA GLY A 18 -3.58 24.77 0.98
C GLY A 18 -2.67 24.09 -0.04
N ALA A 19 -1.39 23.93 0.29
CA ALA A 19 -0.45 23.18 -0.56
C ALA A 19 -0.83 21.70 -0.66
N LEU A 20 -1.28 21.08 0.44
CA LEU A 20 -1.80 19.71 0.43
C LEU A 20 -2.96 19.59 -0.56
N GLU A 21 -3.97 20.46 -0.42
CA GLU A 21 -5.17 20.40 -1.25
C GLU A 21 -4.84 20.59 -2.74
N ALA A 22 -3.96 21.53 -3.07
CA ALA A 22 -3.50 21.74 -4.44
C ALA A 22 -2.79 20.49 -5.01
N ASN A 23 -1.95 19.82 -4.21
CA ASN A 23 -1.28 18.59 -4.62
C ASN A 23 -2.27 17.43 -4.83
N LEU A 24 -3.25 17.28 -3.94
CA LEU A 24 -4.28 16.25 -4.06
C LEU A 24 -5.13 16.45 -5.33
N ALA A 25 -5.61 17.68 -5.56
CA ALA A 25 -6.38 18.03 -6.76
C ALA A 25 -5.57 17.81 -8.04
N THR A 26 -4.28 18.19 -8.04
CA THR A 26 -3.39 18.00 -9.20
C THR A 26 -3.22 16.53 -9.55
N MET A 27 -2.91 15.68 -8.55
CA MET A 27 -2.72 14.25 -8.79
C MET A 27 -4.01 13.55 -9.21
N ALA A 28 -5.15 13.92 -8.62
CA ALA A 28 -6.44 13.37 -8.98
C ALA A 28 -6.87 13.74 -10.41
N ALA A 29 -6.53 14.96 -10.86
CA ALA A 29 -6.76 15.37 -12.25
C ALA A 29 -5.84 14.63 -13.24
N LEU A 30 -4.57 14.41 -12.88
CA LEU A 30 -3.59 13.77 -13.75
C LEU A 30 -3.81 12.26 -13.88
N LEU A 31 -4.11 11.58 -12.77
CA LEU A 31 -4.26 10.12 -12.67
C LEU A 31 -5.56 9.74 -11.93
N PRO A 32 -6.74 9.99 -12.53
CA PRO A 32 -8.02 9.83 -11.83
C PRO A 32 -8.35 8.38 -11.48
N GLY A 33 -9.10 8.21 -10.39
CA GLY A 33 -9.66 6.92 -9.97
C GLY A 33 -8.57 5.86 -9.76
N GLU A 34 -8.76 4.70 -10.38
CA GLU A 34 -7.89 3.53 -10.29
C GLU A 34 -6.55 3.71 -11.02
N ARG A 35 -6.36 4.78 -11.80
CA ARG A 35 -5.08 5.06 -12.46
C ARG A 35 -3.96 5.40 -11.47
N CYS A 36 -4.30 5.68 -10.21
CA CYS A 36 -3.34 5.91 -9.15
C CYS A 36 -3.74 5.12 -7.89
N ARG A 37 -2.75 4.44 -7.28
CA ARG A 37 -2.81 3.90 -5.92
C ARG A 37 -1.84 4.69 -5.03
N PRO A 38 -2.25 5.82 -4.41
CA PRO A 38 -1.35 6.65 -3.62
C PRO A 38 -0.62 5.86 -2.53
N HIS A 39 0.67 6.15 -2.35
CA HIS A 39 1.51 5.36 -1.46
C HIS A 39 1.51 5.93 -0.03
N VAL A 40 0.91 5.20 0.89
CA VAL A 40 0.68 5.61 2.29
C VAL A 40 1.98 5.73 3.08
N LYS A 41 3.07 5.06 2.67
CA LYS A 41 4.37 5.09 3.38
C LYS A 41 4.90 6.51 3.58
N ALA A 42 4.52 7.44 2.70
CA ALA A 42 4.97 8.83 2.73
C ALA A 42 4.45 9.59 3.96
N HIS A 43 3.26 9.24 4.46
CA HIS A 43 2.60 9.98 5.54
C HIS A 43 2.08 9.12 6.69
N LYS A 44 1.84 7.81 6.47
CA LYS A 44 1.35 6.83 7.47
C LYS A 44 0.17 7.34 8.30
N THR A 45 -0.69 8.13 7.66
CA THR A 45 -1.78 8.87 8.32
C THR A 45 -3.08 8.63 7.58
N THR A 46 -4.03 7.96 8.23
CA THR A 46 -5.30 7.53 7.62
C THR A 46 -6.23 8.69 7.31
N SER A 47 -6.17 9.80 8.06
CA SER A 47 -6.95 11.01 7.76
C SER A 47 -6.52 11.67 6.44
N LEU A 48 -5.23 11.63 6.09
CA LEU A 48 -4.73 12.09 4.79
C LEU A 48 -5.14 11.12 3.67
N ALA A 49 -5.13 9.81 3.94
CA ALA A 49 -5.63 8.83 2.99
C ALA A 49 -7.15 9.01 2.72
N ARG A 50 -7.96 9.34 3.74
CA ARG A 50 -9.37 9.71 3.52
C ARG A 50 -9.54 10.92 2.62
N ARG A 51 -8.65 11.92 2.71
CA ARG A 51 -8.66 13.06 1.79
C ARG A 51 -8.34 12.61 0.36
N GLN A 52 -7.31 11.79 0.16
CA GLN A 52 -7.02 11.20 -1.16
C GLN A 52 -8.23 10.42 -1.72
N SER A 53 -8.93 9.68 -0.86
CA SER A 53 -10.18 8.97 -1.23
C SER A 53 -11.32 9.93 -1.59
N ALA A 54 -11.47 11.06 -0.89
CA ALA A 54 -12.43 12.10 -1.24
C ALA A 54 -12.15 12.74 -2.62
N HIS A 55 -10.91 12.70 -3.09
CA HIS A 55 -10.53 13.07 -4.47
C HIS A 55 -10.70 11.94 -5.49
N GLY A 56 -11.25 10.78 -5.09
CA GLY A 56 -11.59 9.67 -5.99
C GLY A 56 -10.59 8.52 -6.00
N HIS A 57 -9.51 8.54 -5.21
CA HIS A 57 -8.58 7.42 -5.12
C HIS A 57 -9.06 6.37 -4.12
N LEU A 58 -9.61 5.26 -4.62
CA LEU A 58 -10.14 4.18 -3.77
C LEU A 58 -9.09 3.11 -3.43
N GLY A 59 -7.98 3.04 -4.18
CA GLY A 59 -6.89 2.12 -3.93
C GLY A 59 -5.66 2.77 -3.32
N PHE A 60 -4.89 2.02 -2.52
CA PHE A 60 -3.72 2.51 -1.81
C PHE A 60 -2.55 1.53 -1.84
N THR A 61 -1.34 2.08 -1.87
CA THR A 61 -0.10 1.29 -1.80
C THR A 61 0.53 1.41 -0.41
N CYS A 62 0.86 0.27 0.19
CA CYS A 62 1.51 0.16 1.49
C CYS A 62 2.89 -0.51 1.34
N ALA A 63 3.83 -0.17 2.22
CA ALA A 63 5.17 -0.75 2.23
C ALA A 63 5.33 -1.87 3.25
N THR A 64 4.43 -1.93 4.23
CA THR A 64 4.46 -2.93 5.31
C THR A 64 3.08 -3.55 5.53
N PRO A 65 3.01 -4.81 6.02
CA PRO A 65 1.75 -5.42 6.43
C PRO A 65 0.94 -4.59 7.44
N LEU A 66 1.62 -3.91 8.37
CA LEU A 66 0.94 -3.09 9.39
C LEU A 66 0.24 -1.86 8.79
N GLU A 67 0.80 -1.27 7.74
CA GLU A 67 0.12 -0.20 7.00
C GLU A 67 -1.13 -0.72 6.29
N VAL A 68 -1.06 -1.90 5.66
CA VAL A 68 -2.23 -2.56 5.03
C VAL A 68 -3.33 -2.78 6.07
N ILE A 69 -2.97 -3.37 7.21
CA ILE A 69 -3.89 -3.64 8.32
C ILE A 69 -4.52 -2.34 8.84
N GLY A 70 -3.72 -1.29 9.04
CA GLY A 70 -4.20 0.02 9.49
C GLY A 70 -5.18 0.66 8.50
N MET A 71 -4.91 0.55 7.21
CA MET A 71 -5.80 1.05 6.15
C MET A 71 -7.12 0.29 6.10
N ALA A 72 -7.09 -1.04 6.23
CA ALA A 72 -8.29 -1.86 6.31
C ALA A 72 -9.17 -1.49 7.52
N TYR A 73 -8.58 -1.35 8.72
CA TYR A 73 -9.30 -0.91 9.92
C TYR A 73 -9.81 0.53 9.83
N ALA A 74 -9.19 1.38 9.02
CA ALA A 74 -9.71 2.70 8.70
C ALA A 74 -10.89 2.65 7.70
N GLY A 75 -11.33 1.50 7.22
CA GLY A 75 -12.37 1.39 6.20
C GLY A 75 -11.90 1.88 4.82
N LEU A 76 -10.60 1.83 4.56
CA LEU A 76 -9.97 2.17 3.27
C LEU A 76 -9.39 0.90 2.60
N GLY A 77 -10.06 -0.24 2.78
CA GLY A 77 -9.61 -1.55 2.31
C GLY A 77 -10.05 -1.92 0.89
N HIS A 78 -10.63 -1.01 0.11
CA HIS A 78 -11.23 -1.33 -1.17
C HIS A 78 -10.25 -1.98 -2.17
N ASP A 79 -9.01 -1.47 -2.22
CA ASP A 79 -7.94 -2.01 -3.06
C ASP A 79 -6.57 -1.68 -2.45
N LEU A 80 -5.94 -2.64 -1.77
CA LEU A 80 -4.65 -2.45 -1.11
C LEU A 80 -3.55 -3.25 -1.80
N LEU A 81 -2.45 -2.58 -2.14
CA LEU A 81 -1.22 -3.23 -2.60
C LEU A 81 -0.16 -3.19 -1.50
N LEU A 82 0.34 -4.35 -1.08
CA LEU A 82 1.61 -4.44 -0.37
C LEU A 82 2.74 -4.43 -1.41
N ALA A 83 3.29 -3.24 -1.70
CA ALA A 83 4.37 -3.05 -2.67
C ALA A 83 5.75 -3.32 -2.04
N ASN A 84 5.85 -4.46 -1.38
CA ASN A 84 7.08 -5.00 -0.83
C ASN A 84 6.89 -6.51 -0.60
N GLU A 85 7.99 -7.25 -0.64
CA GLU A 85 7.97 -8.68 -0.37
C GLU A 85 7.91 -8.95 1.14
N SER A 86 7.22 -10.00 1.57
CA SER A 86 7.15 -10.40 2.97
C SER A 86 7.08 -11.92 3.12
N VAL A 87 7.80 -12.42 4.13
CA VAL A 87 7.79 -13.82 4.56
C VAL A 87 7.40 -13.95 6.04
N ASP A 88 6.84 -12.90 6.64
CA ASP A 88 6.40 -12.91 8.05
C ASP A 88 5.04 -13.61 8.17
N PRO A 89 4.97 -14.86 8.66
CA PRO A 89 3.73 -15.62 8.66
C PRO A 89 2.67 -15.00 9.57
N VAL A 90 3.07 -14.33 10.65
CA VAL A 90 2.12 -13.72 11.60
C VAL A 90 1.41 -12.53 10.95
N ARG A 91 2.17 -11.70 10.24
CA ARG A 91 1.62 -10.51 9.58
C ARG A 91 0.82 -10.86 8.34
N LEU A 92 1.26 -11.84 7.56
CA LEU A 92 0.53 -12.33 6.40
C LEU A 92 -0.78 -13.00 6.80
N ALA A 93 -0.80 -13.82 7.86
CA ALA A 93 -2.04 -14.40 8.38
C ALA A 93 -3.03 -13.33 8.87
N ALA A 94 -2.54 -12.27 9.52
CA ALA A 94 -3.39 -11.15 9.94
C ALA A 94 -4.00 -10.39 8.74
N MET A 95 -3.25 -10.25 7.63
CA MET A 95 -3.78 -9.69 6.39
C MET A 95 -4.82 -10.61 5.75
N ALA A 96 -4.58 -11.92 5.70
CA ALA A 96 -5.51 -12.88 5.15
C ALA A 96 -6.84 -12.92 5.91
N GLN A 97 -6.82 -12.80 7.24
CA GLN A 97 -8.04 -12.66 8.06
C GLN A 97 -8.89 -11.44 7.66
N LEU A 98 -8.26 -10.33 7.23
CA LEU A 98 -9.00 -9.16 6.74
C LEU A 98 -9.66 -9.41 5.40
N VAL A 99 -9.04 -10.23 4.53
CA VAL A 99 -9.63 -10.67 3.26
C VAL A 99 -10.81 -11.60 3.52
N GLU A 100 -10.64 -12.60 4.40
CA GLU A 100 -11.71 -13.54 4.79
C GLU A 100 -12.92 -12.83 5.40
N GLN A 101 -12.69 -11.77 6.19
CA GLN A 101 -13.74 -10.95 6.78
C GLN A 101 -14.35 -9.90 5.82
N GLU A 102 -13.98 -9.93 4.53
CA GLU A 102 -14.40 -8.96 3.51
C GLU A 102 -14.10 -7.49 3.89
N LYS A 103 -13.09 -7.27 4.75
CA LYS A 103 -12.69 -5.92 5.19
C LYS A 103 -11.71 -5.25 4.23
N ALA A 104 -10.96 -6.05 3.47
CA ALA A 104 -10.04 -5.54 2.47
C ALA A 104 -9.82 -6.50 1.32
N ARG A 105 -9.59 -5.94 0.13
CA ARG A 105 -8.96 -6.63 -0.99
C ARG A 105 -7.47 -6.32 -0.95
N ILE A 106 -6.63 -7.35 -0.93
CA ILE A 106 -5.18 -7.21 -0.73
C ILE A 106 -4.44 -7.95 -1.84
N THR A 107 -3.64 -7.21 -2.61
CA THR A 107 -2.65 -7.75 -3.54
C THR A 107 -1.25 -7.68 -2.92
N ILE A 108 -0.48 -8.76 -2.99
CA ILE A 108 0.90 -8.84 -2.46
C ILE A 108 1.95 -8.88 -3.58
N ALA A 109 3.10 -8.24 -3.37
CA ALA A 109 4.25 -8.40 -4.24
C ALA A 109 5.06 -9.66 -3.87
N VAL A 110 5.41 -10.49 -4.87
CA VAL A 110 6.23 -11.70 -4.72
C VAL A 110 7.41 -11.68 -5.69
N GLY A 111 8.60 -12.04 -5.22
CA GLY A 111 9.84 -12.04 -6.02
C GLY A 111 10.56 -13.38 -6.04
N SER A 112 10.01 -14.41 -5.39
CA SER A 112 10.66 -15.70 -5.19
C SER A 112 9.64 -16.79 -4.88
N ILE A 113 10.06 -18.06 -4.99
CA ILE A 113 9.24 -19.21 -4.55
C ILE A 113 8.91 -19.12 -3.05
N GLU A 114 9.84 -18.61 -2.24
CA GLU A 114 9.64 -18.45 -0.79
C GLU A 114 8.51 -17.45 -0.50
N THR A 115 8.49 -16.31 -1.19
CA THR A 115 7.44 -15.28 -1.01
C THR A 115 6.08 -15.72 -1.55
N VAL A 116 6.07 -16.51 -2.64
CA VAL A 116 4.87 -17.17 -3.16
C VAL A 116 4.29 -18.14 -2.12
N ASN A 117 5.12 -19.04 -1.59
CA ASN A 117 4.69 -20.03 -0.60
C ASN A 117 4.18 -19.35 0.68
N ALA A 118 4.90 -18.35 1.19
CA ALA A 118 4.49 -17.62 2.39
C ALA A 118 3.12 -16.93 2.22
N ALA A 119 2.85 -16.34 1.05
CA ALA A 119 1.55 -15.76 0.74
C ALA A 119 0.45 -16.83 0.63
N ALA A 120 0.74 -17.93 -0.06
CA ALA A 120 -0.20 -19.03 -0.25
C ALA A 120 -0.59 -19.70 1.08
N ASP A 121 0.40 -20.03 1.91
CA ASP A 121 0.25 -20.62 3.25
C ASP A 121 -0.58 -19.74 4.18
N ALA A 122 -0.45 -18.41 4.06
CA ALA A 122 -1.23 -17.46 4.83
C ALA A 122 -2.69 -17.35 4.36
N GLY A 123 -3.03 -17.81 3.16
CA GLY A 123 -4.37 -17.65 2.58
C GLY A 123 -4.54 -16.47 1.63
N LEU A 124 -3.47 -15.76 1.27
CA LEU A 124 -3.51 -14.68 0.29
C LEU A 124 -3.48 -15.27 -1.13
N ARG A 125 -4.27 -14.71 -2.05
CA ARG A 125 -4.47 -15.26 -3.40
C ARG A 125 -4.21 -14.28 -4.53
N GLU A 126 -4.20 -12.97 -4.25
CA GLU A 126 -3.89 -11.97 -5.25
C GLU A 126 -2.41 -11.56 -5.13
N ALA A 127 -1.63 -11.78 -6.19
CA ALA A 127 -0.21 -11.47 -6.21
C ALA A 127 0.20 -10.72 -7.48
N LEU A 128 1.25 -9.92 -7.35
CA LEU A 128 2.02 -9.34 -8.46
C LEU A 128 3.46 -9.82 -8.36
N VAL A 129 4.07 -10.19 -9.48
CA VAL A 129 5.50 -10.49 -9.51
C VAL A 129 6.28 -9.18 -9.46
N ASP A 130 7.11 -9.00 -8.44
CA ASP A 130 8.05 -7.88 -8.35
C ASP A 130 9.24 -8.16 -9.27
N VAL A 131 9.46 -7.27 -10.24
CA VAL A 131 10.50 -7.44 -11.26
C VAL A 131 11.53 -6.33 -11.10
N GLU A 132 12.79 -6.73 -10.95
CA GLU A 132 13.93 -5.83 -10.91
C GLU A 132 14.18 -5.28 -12.33
N VAL A 133 14.12 -3.94 -12.48
CA VAL A 133 14.21 -3.27 -13.79
C VAL A 133 15.28 -2.16 -13.84
N GLY A 134 16.26 -2.20 -12.93
CA GLY A 134 17.38 -1.27 -12.84
C GLY A 134 17.64 -0.69 -11.43
N LEU A 135 16.93 -1.14 -10.40
CA LEU A 135 17.13 -0.72 -9.01
C LEU A 135 17.40 -1.96 -8.14
N PRO A 136 18.67 -2.24 -7.77
CA PRO A 136 19.05 -3.48 -7.09
C PRO A 136 18.59 -3.46 -5.63
N ARG A 137 17.32 -3.82 -5.39
CA ARG A 137 16.69 -3.87 -4.06
C ARG A 137 15.96 -5.19 -3.82
N CYS A 138 14.80 -5.33 -4.44
CA CYS A 138 13.93 -6.51 -4.39
C CYS A 138 13.51 -6.84 -5.83
N GLY A 139 12.75 -7.91 -6.00
CA GLY A 139 12.28 -8.38 -7.29
C GLY A 139 13.23 -9.36 -7.96
N VAL A 140 12.63 -10.20 -8.79
CA VAL A 140 13.33 -11.17 -9.64
C VAL A 140 13.80 -10.46 -10.91
N PRO A 141 14.95 -10.83 -11.51
CA PRO A 141 15.29 -10.30 -12.82
C PRO A 141 14.24 -10.70 -13.87
N PRO A 142 14.07 -9.93 -14.97
CA PRO A 142 12.99 -10.16 -15.94
C PRO A 142 12.93 -11.59 -16.50
N GLU A 143 14.09 -12.24 -16.69
CA GLU A 143 14.18 -13.63 -17.15
C GLU A 143 13.64 -14.65 -16.14
N GLY A 144 13.64 -14.34 -14.85
CA GLY A 144 13.12 -15.20 -13.79
C GLY A 144 11.63 -14.97 -13.47
N ALA A 145 11.04 -13.89 -13.97
CA ALA A 145 9.66 -13.50 -13.67
C ALA A 145 8.63 -14.58 -14.07
N GLY A 146 8.87 -15.27 -15.20
CA GLY A 146 8.00 -16.35 -15.67
C GLY A 146 7.90 -17.52 -14.68
N ALA A 147 9.04 -17.94 -14.11
CA ALA A 147 9.07 -19.04 -13.15
C ALA A 147 8.34 -18.70 -11.84
N VAL A 148 8.51 -17.46 -11.34
CA VAL A 148 7.76 -16.99 -10.15
C VAL A 148 6.26 -16.90 -10.46
N ALA A 149 5.89 -16.42 -11.65
CA ALA A 149 4.49 -16.33 -12.07
C ALA A 149 3.83 -17.71 -12.19
N ASP A 150 4.53 -18.72 -12.71
CA ASP A 150 4.01 -20.08 -12.82
C ASP A 150 3.80 -20.72 -11.44
N ALA A 151 4.73 -20.50 -10.50
CA ALA A 151 4.57 -20.94 -9.12
C ALA A 151 3.41 -20.24 -8.40
N ALA A 152 3.15 -18.96 -8.71
CA ALA A 152 2.03 -18.22 -8.10
C ALA A 152 0.64 -18.65 -8.61
N ARG A 153 0.56 -19.47 -9.67
CA ARG A 153 -0.71 -19.97 -10.24
C ARG A 153 -1.12 -21.35 -9.74
N SER A 154 -0.18 -22.14 -9.20
CA SER A 154 -0.42 -23.50 -8.71
C SER A 154 -1.03 -23.51 -7.33
#